data_AF-A0A1E7NA08-F1
#
_entry.id   AF-A0A1E7NA08-F1
#
_cell.length_a   1.000
_cell.length_b   1.000
_cell.length_c   1.000
_cell.angle_alpha   90.00
_cell.angle_beta   90.00
_cell.angle_gamma   90.00
#
_symmetry.space_group_name_H-M   'P 1'
#
loop_
_entity.id
_entity.type
_entity.pdbx_description
1 polymer ?
#
loop_
_entity_poly.entity_id
_entity_poly.type
_entity_poly.pdbx_seq_one_letter_code
_entity_poly.pdbx_strand_id
1 'polypeptide(L)'
;MLTLHRAALVLPDPADPTAPSIADGAVVVRGELVEAVGPYGELAAAHPSARVRDWGTAAVLTPGLRNPWGQRLLERDYHPDPREEIGVEPVVDGLVGCTDETRYGASARRGLQRMLGFGVTAVAGPFERAAVRTAVARSGLAALPGASDAGAGAGAGAAAGAGSLDPLAVLPLPLAVHGRVAAGGRADFAVFPGLPVLSGLSGLSGVSGLSGLAVGGGDGVLPAAGGCLATVLGGRLVYRRR
;
A
#
# COMPACT_ATOMS: atom_id res chain seq x y z
N MET A 1 -18.94 -2.62 14.43
CA MET A 1 -19.61 -2.83 13.12
C MET A 1 -18.83 -3.88 12.36
N LEU A 2 -19.51 -4.89 11.83
CA LEU A 2 -18.92 -5.97 11.04
C LEU A 2 -18.99 -5.58 9.55
N THR A 3 -17.86 -5.58 8.86
CA THR A 3 -17.79 -5.23 7.43
C THR A 3 -17.11 -6.35 6.67
N LEU A 4 -17.63 -6.68 5.49
CA LEU A 4 -17.05 -7.69 4.60
C LEU A 4 -16.57 -7.00 3.33
N HIS A 5 -15.28 -7.09 3.03
CA HIS A 5 -14.65 -6.51 1.84
C HIS A 5 -14.43 -7.63 0.82
N ARG A 6 -15.19 -7.60 -0.28
CA ARG A 6 -15.12 -8.58 -1.37
C ARG A 6 -14.28 -8.04 -2.52
N ALA A 7 -13.39 -8.86 -3.05
CA ALA A 7 -12.59 -8.56 -4.23
C ALA A 7 -12.55 -9.78 -5.16
N ALA A 8 -12.22 -9.58 -6.42
CA ALA A 8 -12.06 -10.68 -7.36
C ALA A 8 -10.93 -11.63 -6.96
N LEU A 9 -9.88 -11.06 -6.37
CA LEU A 9 -8.75 -11.81 -5.84
C LEU A 9 -8.33 -11.23 -4.49
N VAL A 10 -8.17 -12.08 -3.49
CA VAL A 10 -7.49 -11.73 -2.23
C VAL A 10 -6.15 -12.44 -2.20
N LEU A 11 -5.09 -11.68 -1.94
CA LEU A 11 -3.72 -12.17 -1.73
C LEU A 11 -3.37 -11.92 -0.25
N PRO A 12 -3.63 -12.87 0.67
CA PRO A 12 -3.48 -12.62 2.10
C PRO A 12 -2.03 -12.38 2.52
N ASP A 13 -1.08 -13.07 1.89
CA ASP A 13 0.34 -13.03 2.22
C ASP A 13 1.21 -13.14 0.96
N PRO A 14 1.28 -12.11 0.12
CA PRO A 14 2.01 -12.17 -1.15
C PRO A 14 3.54 -12.20 -0.97
N ALA A 15 4.05 -12.04 0.25
CA ALA A 15 5.47 -12.23 0.55
C ALA A 15 5.84 -13.73 0.68
N ASP A 16 4.88 -14.58 1.00
CA ASP A 16 5.05 -16.03 1.03
C ASP A 16 4.57 -16.64 -0.30
N PRO A 17 5.46 -17.16 -1.16
CA PRO A 17 5.07 -17.73 -2.46
C PRO A 17 4.23 -19.01 -2.32
N THR A 18 4.16 -19.61 -1.13
CA THR A 18 3.34 -20.79 -0.84
C THR A 18 1.95 -20.43 -0.31
N ALA A 19 1.71 -19.16 0.05
CA ALA A 19 0.42 -18.72 0.53
C ALA A 19 -0.62 -18.73 -0.61
N PRO A 20 -1.79 -19.35 -0.39
CA PRO A 20 -2.80 -19.45 -1.44
C PRO A 20 -3.43 -18.08 -1.72
N SER A 21 -3.66 -17.81 -3.01
CA SER A 21 -4.57 -16.76 -3.43
C SER A 21 -6.01 -17.24 -3.33
N ILE A 22 -6.94 -16.32 -3.09
CA ILE A 22 -8.36 -16.64 -2.91
C ILE A 22 -9.15 -15.93 -3.99
N ALA A 23 -9.59 -16.68 -5.00
CA ALA A 23 -10.50 -16.20 -6.04
C ALA A 23 -11.89 -15.94 -5.45
N ASP A 24 -12.56 -14.88 -5.91
CA ASP A 24 -13.79 -14.35 -5.32
C ASP A 24 -13.71 -14.28 -3.79
N GLY A 25 -12.59 -13.74 -3.30
CA GLY A 25 -12.25 -13.73 -1.89
C GLY A 25 -12.86 -12.56 -1.12
N ALA A 26 -12.92 -12.71 0.20
CA ALA A 26 -13.32 -11.64 1.09
C ALA A 26 -12.51 -11.59 2.39
N VAL A 27 -12.49 -10.39 2.99
CA VAL A 27 -11.94 -10.11 4.32
C VAL A 27 -13.05 -9.57 5.21
N VAL A 28 -13.31 -10.25 6.32
CA VAL A 28 -14.26 -9.82 7.34
C VAL A 28 -13.51 -9.02 8.41
N VAL A 29 -14.02 -7.84 8.73
CA VAL A 29 -13.41 -6.90 9.67
C VAL A 29 -14.38 -6.58 10.80
N ARG A 30 -13.91 -6.74 12.04
CA ARG A 30 -14.62 -6.37 13.27
C ARG A 30 -13.80 -5.39 14.08
N GLY A 31 -14.26 -4.14 14.15
CA GLY A 31 -13.49 -3.09 14.82
C GLY A 31 -12.18 -2.86 14.07
N GLU A 32 -11.05 -3.08 14.75
CA GLU A 32 -9.72 -2.88 14.18
C GLU A 32 -9.06 -4.18 13.68
N LEU A 33 -9.74 -5.32 13.83
CA LEU A 33 -9.17 -6.64 13.57
C LEU A 33 -9.84 -7.31 12.37
N VAL A 34 -9.04 -8.12 11.68
CA VAL A 34 -9.52 -9.10 10.72
C VAL A 34 -10.13 -10.25 11.50
N GLU A 35 -11.41 -10.52 11.27
CA GLU A 35 -12.12 -11.64 11.88
C GLU A 35 -11.92 -12.93 11.08
N ALA A 36 -11.97 -12.84 9.74
CA ALA A 36 -11.81 -13.97 8.84
C ALA A 36 -11.34 -13.53 7.45
N VAL A 37 -10.69 -14.45 6.74
CA VAL A 37 -10.25 -14.30 5.34
C VAL A 37 -10.57 -15.61 4.65
N GLY A 38 -11.18 -15.56 3.46
CA GLY A 38 -11.66 -16.77 2.80
C GLY A 38 -12.51 -16.47 1.56
N PRO A 39 -13.11 -17.51 0.95
CA PRO A 39 -14.04 -17.34 -0.16
C PRO A 39 -15.25 -16.49 0.24
N TYR A 40 -15.71 -15.62 -0.65
CA TYR A 40 -16.84 -14.72 -0.40
C TYR A 40 -18.11 -15.46 0.01
N GLY A 41 -18.47 -16.52 -0.72
CA GLY A 41 -19.71 -17.26 -0.48
C GLY A 41 -19.79 -17.85 0.93
N GLU A 42 -18.69 -18.43 1.41
CA GLU A 42 -18.61 -19.01 2.75
C GLU A 42 -18.69 -17.92 3.83
N LEU A 43 -17.94 -16.84 3.67
CA LEU A 43 -17.93 -15.73 4.63
C LEU A 43 -19.26 -14.96 4.66
N ALA A 44 -19.91 -14.78 3.51
CA ALA A 44 -21.22 -14.15 3.44
C ALA A 44 -22.30 -14.99 4.14
N ALA A 45 -22.23 -16.32 4.01
CA ALA A 45 -23.13 -17.25 4.70
C ALA A 45 -22.88 -17.27 6.22
N ALA A 46 -21.61 -17.25 6.65
CA ALA A 46 -21.24 -17.22 8.06
C ALA A 46 -21.53 -15.87 8.74
N HIS A 47 -21.53 -14.77 7.98
CA HIS A 47 -21.71 -13.42 8.48
C HIS A 47 -22.81 -12.65 7.72
N PRO A 48 -24.08 -13.11 7.75
CA PRO A 48 -25.16 -12.55 6.92
C PRO A 48 -25.53 -11.10 7.28
N SER A 49 -25.17 -10.64 8.48
CA SER A 49 -25.37 -9.26 8.94
C SER A 49 -24.20 -8.33 8.63
N ALA A 50 -23.10 -8.83 8.08
CA ALA A 50 -21.94 -8.01 7.75
C ALA A 50 -22.29 -7.02 6.63
N ARG A 51 -21.88 -5.76 6.80
CA ARG A 51 -22.02 -4.77 5.73
C ARG A 51 -21.07 -5.12 4.59
N VAL A 52 -21.60 -5.55 3.46
CA VAL A 52 -20.79 -5.89 2.29
C VAL A 52 -20.27 -4.64 1.58
N ARG A 53 -18.99 -4.68 1.20
CA ARG A 53 -18.31 -3.75 0.30
C ARG A 53 -17.74 -4.55 -0.84
N ASP A 54 -18.43 -4.50 -1.97
CA ASP A 54 -17.94 -5.10 -3.21
C ASP A 54 -17.06 -4.09 -3.96
N TRP A 55 -15.83 -4.48 -4.26
CA TRP A 55 -14.84 -3.65 -4.96
C TRP A 55 -14.77 -3.94 -6.46
N GLY A 56 -15.57 -4.89 -6.97
CA GLY A 56 -15.66 -5.23 -8.37
C GLY A 56 -14.86 -6.47 -8.77
N THR A 57 -15.18 -6.96 -9.97
CA THR A 57 -14.73 -8.26 -10.52
C THR A 57 -13.30 -8.26 -11.07
N ALA A 58 -12.62 -7.12 -11.04
CA ALA A 58 -11.21 -7.00 -11.38
C ALA A 58 -10.37 -6.50 -10.19
N ALA A 59 -10.94 -6.34 -8.99
CA ALA A 59 -10.20 -5.79 -7.85
C ALA A 59 -9.31 -6.84 -7.19
N VAL A 60 -8.11 -6.44 -6.77
CA VAL A 60 -7.19 -7.27 -5.99
C VAL A 60 -7.02 -6.66 -4.59
N LEU A 61 -7.29 -7.44 -3.54
CA LEU A 61 -7.05 -7.06 -2.15
C LEU A 61 -5.76 -7.67 -1.65
N THR A 62 -4.89 -6.83 -1.07
CA THR A 62 -3.58 -7.22 -0.52
C THR A 62 -3.37 -6.57 0.84
N PRO A 63 -2.40 -7.02 1.67
CA PRO A 63 -1.94 -6.22 2.80
C PRO A 63 -1.57 -4.81 2.35
N GLY A 64 -1.69 -3.85 3.24
CA GLY A 64 -1.33 -2.47 2.90
C GLY A 64 0.16 -2.38 2.58
N LEU A 65 0.54 -1.37 1.79
CA LEU A 65 1.92 -1.21 1.34
C LEU A 65 2.79 -0.50 2.37
N ARG A 66 4.09 -0.77 2.32
CA ARG A 66 5.15 0.02 2.94
C ARG A 66 5.72 0.98 1.92
N ASN A 67 5.82 2.27 2.27
CA ASN A 67 6.68 3.19 1.52
C ASN A 67 8.08 3.22 2.18
N PRO A 68 9.14 2.71 1.51
CA PRO A 68 10.49 2.66 2.08
C PRO A 68 11.19 4.02 2.10
N TRP A 69 10.67 5.03 1.38
CA TRP A 69 11.24 6.37 1.29
C TRP A 69 10.53 7.38 2.21
N GLY A 70 9.83 6.90 3.24
CA GLY A 70 9.06 7.73 4.17
C GLY A 70 9.85 8.92 4.72
N GLN A 71 11.07 8.70 5.23
CA GLN A 71 11.92 9.80 5.71
C GLN A 71 12.16 10.86 4.62
N ARG A 72 12.68 10.48 3.45
CA ARG A 72 12.95 11.42 2.34
C ARG A 72 11.69 12.20 1.96
N LEU A 73 10.60 11.47 1.71
CA LEU A 73 9.34 12.04 1.24
C LEU A 73 8.70 12.98 2.26
N LEU A 74 8.93 12.80 3.56
CA LEU A 74 8.27 13.58 4.61
C LEU A 74 9.18 14.66 5.24
N GLU A 75 10.51 14.51 5.14
CA GLU A 75 11.49 15.44 5.74
C GLU A 75 12.34 16.20 4.72
N ARG A 76 12.37 15.81 3.44
CA ARG A 76 13.15 16.51 2.41
C ARG A 76 12.27 17.08 1.31
N ASP A 77 11.32 16.30 0.84
CA ASP A 77 10.45 16.71 -0.25
C ASP A 77 9.28 17.56 0.27
N TYR A 78 8.91 18.59 -0.49
CA TYR A 78 7.76 19.43 -0.17
C TYR A 78 6.51 18.92 -0.88
N HIS A 79 5.43 18.65 -0.13
CA HIS A 79 4.11 18.34 -0.69
C HIS A 79 3.30 19.64 -0.78
N PRO A 80 3.07 20.21 -1.98
CA PRO A 80 2.44 21.52 -2.11
C PRO A 80 1.02 21.57 -1.55
N ASP A 81 0.63 22.71 -0.97
CA ASP A 81 -0.78 23.00 -0.73
C ASP A 81 -1.47 23.25 -2.09
N PRO A 82 -2.67 22.69 -2.33
CA PRO A 82 -3.40 22.95 -3.57
C PRO A 82 -3.64 24.45 -3.85
N ARG A 83 -3.64 25.30 -2.82
CA ARG A 83 -3.81 26.75 -2.94
C ARG A 83 -2.58 27.48 -3.48
N GLU A 84 -1.41 26.84 -3.49
CA GLU A 84 -0.16 27.45 -3.96
C GLU A 84 0.01 27.32 -5.48
N GLU A 85 -0.81 26.52 -6.17
CA GLU A 85 -0.76 26.34 -7.64
C GLU A 85 0.59 25.82 -8.20
N ILE A 86 1.47 25.27 -7.33
CA ILE A 86 2.78 24.69 -7.69
C ILE A 86 2.64 23.31 -8.37
N GLY A 87 1.48 22.68 -8.24
CA GLY A 87 1.19 21.34 -8.77
C GLY A 87 0.93 20.30 -7.67
N VAL A 88 0.68 19.07 -8.10
CA VAL A 88 0.31 17.95 -7.22
C VAL A 88 1.47 17.03 -6.87
N GLU A 89 2.56 17.09 -7.62
CA GLU A 89 3.74 16.27 -7.36
C GLU A 89 4.56 16.82 -6.18
N PRO A 90 5.26 15.95 -5.43
CA PRO A 90 6.24 16.40 -4.45
C PRO A 90 7.35 17.22 -5.13
N VAL A 91 7.68 18.38 -4.57
CA VAL A 91 8.85 19.17 -4.98
C VAL A 91 10.06 18.58 -4.27
N VAL A 92 10.90 17.90 -5.06
CA VAL A 92 12.11 17.21 -4.58
C VAL A 92 13.03 18.17 -3.84
N ASP A 93 13.47 17.77 -2.65
CA ASP A 93 14.32 18.57 -1.77
C ASP A 93 13.75 19.98 -1.44
N GLY A 94 12.45 20.21 -1.67
CA GLY A 94 11.80 21.51 -1.47
C GLY A 94 11.71 21.98 -0.02
N LEU A 95 12.10 21.13 0.95
CA LEU A 95 12.25 21.50 2.36
C LEU A 95 13.71 21.62 2.80
N VAL A 96 14.68 21.31 1.94
CA VAL A 96 16.10 21.45 2.30
C VAL A 96 16.42 22.91 2.63
N GLY A 97 17.03 23.13 3.78
CA GLY A 97 17.32 24.48 4.31
C GLY A 97 16.11 25.17 4.97
N CYS A 98 14.91 24.57 4.93
CA CYS A 98 13.77 25.08 5.67
C CYS A 98 13.97 24.88 7.18
N THR A 99 13.66 25.91 7.97
CA THR A 99 13.71 25.89 9.45
C THR A 99 12.32 25.96 10.09
N ASP A 100 11.24 26.05 9.31
CA ASP A 100 9.87 26.19 9.80
C ASP A 100 9.20 24.83 10.05
N GLU A 101 9.15 24.40 11.32
CA GLU A 101 8.49 23.15 11.75
C GLU A 101 6.99 23.10 11.38
N THR A 102 6.31 24.24 11.27
CA THR A 102 4.90 24.28 10.84
C THR A 102 4.78 23.85 9.39
N ARG A 103 5.70 24.33 8.54
CA ARG A 103 5.78 23.96 7.13
C ARG A 103 6.11 22.47 6.95
N TYR A 104 7.07 21.94 7.71
CA TYR A 104 7.35 20.49 7.73
C TYR A 104 6.11 19.69 8.10
N GLY A 105 5.44 20.05 9.20
CA GLY A 105 4.27 19.33 9.68
C GLY A 105 3.08 19.39 8.70
N ALA A 106 2.87 20.53 8.03
CA ALA A 106 1.83 20.67 7.01
C ALA A 106 2.15 19.84 5.75
N SER A 107 3.40 19.91 5.27
CA SER A 107 3.89 19.10 4.15
C SER A 107 3.73 17.60 4.43
N ALA A 108 4.21 17.14 5.59
CA ALA A 108 4.15 15.73 5.96
C ALA A 108 2.72 15.20 6.05
N ARG A 109 1.78 15.98 6.63
CA ARG A 109 0.35 15.60 6.65
C ARG A 109 -0.23 15.41 5.25
N ARG A 110 0.10 16.31 4.31
CA ARG A 110 -0.32 16.17 2.91
C ARG A 110 0.33 14.96 2.23
N GLY A 111 1.63 14.73 2.45
CA GLY A 111 2.34 13.56 1.95
C GLY A 111 1.73 12.25 2.42
N LEU A 112 1.47 12.12 3.73
CA LEU A 112 0.81 10.94 4.31
C LEU A 112 -0.59 10.72 3.72
N GLN A 113 -1.39 11.77 3.54
CA GLN A 113 -2.71 11.68 2.90
C GLN A 113 -2.62 11.23 1.44
N ARG A 114 -1.62 11.70 0.69
CA ARG A 114 -1.36 11.24 -0.69
C ARG A 114 -0.96 9.77 -0.74
N MET A 115 -0.10 9.33 0.19
CA MET A 115 0.34 7.94 0.30
C MET A 115 -0.84 6.97 0.55
N LEU A 116 -1.90 7.39 1.27
CA LEU A 116 -3.12 6.59 1.40
C LEU A 116 -3.77 6.29 0.04
N GLY A 117 -3.64 7.18 -0.94
CA GLY A 117 -4.11 6.95 -2.31
C GLY A 117 -3.33 5.87 -3.06
N PHE A 118 -2.15 5.49 -2.57
CA PHE A 118 -1.32 4.42 -3.12
C PHE A 118 -1.37 3.13 -2.28
N GLY A 119 -2.35 3.01 -1.37
CA GLY A 119 -2.48 1.79 -0.56
C GLY A 119 -1.47 1.69 0.59
N VAL A 120 -0.75 2.76 0.91
CA VAL A 120 0.28 2.75 1.96
C VAL A 120 -0.38 2.68 3.33
N THR A 121 0.08 1.73 4.15
CA THR A 121 -0.31 1.56 5.57
C THR A 121 0.89 1.66 6.53
N ALA A 122 2.12 1.66 5.99
CA ALA A 122 3.34 1.82 6.74
C ALA A 122 4.38 2.70 6.04
N VAL A 123 5.16 3.46 6.82
CA VAL A 123 6.23 4.32 6.30
C VAL A 123 7.54 4.04 7.03
N ALA A 124 8.63 3.93 6.29
CA ALA A 124 9.96 3.76 6.87
C ALA A 124 10.55 5.12 7.29
N GLY A 125 10.98 5.21 8.55
CA GLY A 125 11.77 6.32 9.10
C GLY A 125 13.28 6.07 8.96
N PRO A 126 14.12 6.44 9.96
CA PRO A 126 13.74 7.23 11.14
C PRO A 126 13.28 8.64 10.76
N PHE A 127 12.51 9.30 11.63
CA PHE A 127 12.07 10.69 11.44
C PHE A 127 12.75 11.59 12.47
N GLU A 128 13.63 12.46 12.00
CA GLU A 128 14.42 13.37 12.83
C GLU A 128 13.59 14.58 13.31
N ARG A 129 12.62 15.01 12.50
CA ARG A 129 11.78 16.19 12.77
C ARG A 129 10.63 15.86 13.70
N ALA A 130 10.46 16.66 14.76
CA ALA A 130 9.39 16.46 15.73
C ALA A 130 7.99 16.66 15.10
N ALA A 131 7.84 17.63 14.20
CA ALA A 131 6.60 17.86 13.48
C ALA A 131 6.21 16.65 12.60
N VAL A 132 7.21 15.98 11.99
CA VAL A 132 7.00 14.81 11.13
C VAL A 132 6.64 13.58 11.95
N ARG A 133 7.36 13.30 13.06
CA ARG A 133 6.97 12.25 14.02
C ARG A 133 5.53 12.40 14.49
N THR A 134 5.13 13.63 14.82
CA THR A 134 3.76 13.95 15.24
C THR A 134 2.75 13.68 14.12
N ALA A 135 3.06 14.08 12.89
CA ALA A 135 2.20 13.82 11.73
C ALA A 135 2.02 12.32 11.47
N VAL A 136 3.12 11.54 11.51
CA VAL A 136 3.09 10.08 11.33
C VAL A 136 2.26 9.42 12.42
N ALA A 137 2.52 9.74 13.70
CA ALA A 137 1.78 9.16 14.83
C ALA A 137 0.26 9.43 14.74
N ARG A 138 -0.15 10.63 14.28
CA ARG A 138 -1.57 10.98 14.13
C ARG A 138 -2.24 10.42 12.88
N SER A 139 -1.47 9.97 11.89
CA SER A 139 -2.02 9.37 10.67
C SER A 139 -2.58 7.97 10.88
N GLY A 140 -2.11 7.27 11.92
CA GLY A 140 -2.44 5.87 12.19
C GLY A 140 -1.61 4.85 11.39
N LEU A 141 -0.76 5.32 10.47
CA LEU A 141 0.19 4.51 9.71
C LEU A 141 1.25 3.92 10.64
N ALA A 142 1.71 2.71 10.35
CA ALA A 142 2.83 2.12 11.08
C ALA A 142 4.14 2.85 10.73
N ALA A 143 4.85 3.32 11.76
CA ALA A 143 6.19 3.84 11.61
C ALA A 143 7.19 2.68 11.74
N LEU A 144 7.85 2.34 10.65
CA LEU A 144 8.88 1.30 10.63
C LEU A 144 10.25 1.93 10.81
N PRO A 145 11.22 1.21 11.41
CA PRO A 145 12.60 1.63 11.34
C PRO A 145 13.00 1.81 9.86
N GLY A 146 13.89 2.77 9.61
CA GLY A 146 14.54 2.87 8.32
C GLY A 146 15.24 1.57 7.98
N ALA A 147 15.41 1.29 6.68
CA ALA A 147 16.46 0.37 6.30
C ALA A 147 17.76 0.97 6.84
N SER A 148 18.21 0.47 7.99
CA SER A 148 19.62 0.58 8.33
C SER A 148 20.35 -0.10 7.18
N ASP A 149 21.56 0.33 6.87
CA ASP A 149 22.38 -0.26 5.79
C ASP A 149 22.66 -1.77 5.96
N ALA A 150 22.10 -2.41 6.99
CA ALA A 150 22.03 -3.84 7.24
C ALA A 150 20.92 -4.52 6.40
N GLY A 151 21.23 -4.70 5.12
CA GLY A 151 20.45 -5.56 4.22
C GLY A 151 20.49 -5.07 2.78
N ALA A 152 21.69 -4.80 2.26
CA ALA A 152 21.94 -4.51 0.84
C ALA A 152 21.58 -5.72 -0.04
N GLY A 153 20.28 -5.96 -0.19
CA GLY A 153 19.67 -6.76 -1.26
C GLY A 153 18.81 -5.91 -2.19
N ALA A 154 18.79 -4.58 -2.01
CA ALA A 154 18.12 -3.66 -2.90
C ALA A 154 19.06 -3.35 -4.08
N GLY A 155 18.95 -4.14 -5.15
CA GLY A 155 19.69 -3.94 -6.39
C GLY A 155 19.44 -2.56 -7.03
N ALA A 156 20.17 -2.26 -8.11
CA ALA A 156 20.19 -0.98 -8.82
C ALA A 156 18.82 -0.31 -9.14
N GLY A 157 17.71 -1.07 -9.13
CA GLY A 157 16.35 -0.53 -9.27
C GLY A 157 15.83 0.28 -8.08
N ALA A 158 16.31 0.04 -6.86
CA ALA A 158 15.90 0.80 -5.66
C ALA A 158 16.44 2.24 -5.65
N ALA A 159 17.57 2.49 -6.33
CA ALA A 159 18.12 3.83 -6.52
C ALA A 159 17.33 4.64 -7.57
N ALA A 160 16.83 3.99 -8.63
CA ALA A 160 16.03 4.62 -9.68
C ALA A 160 14.60 4.99 -9.24
N GLY A 161 14.09 4.35 -8.17
CA GLY A 161 12.78 4.63 -7.57
C GLY A 161 12.81 5.50 -6.31
N ALA A 162 13.96 6.09 -5.97
CA ALA A 162 14.12 6.83 -4.73
C ALA A 162 13.15 8.01 -4.63
N GLY A 163 12.22 7.95 -3.66
CA GLY A 163 11.21 8.98 -3.46
C GLY A 163 9.89 8.78 -4.23
N SER A 164 9.61 7.58 -4.77
CA SER A 164 8.29 7.30 -5.34
C SER A 164 7.20 7.33 -4.27
N LEU A 165 6.08 8.02 -4.56
CA LEU A 165 4.87 7.94 -3.75
C LEU A 165 4.16 6.58 -3.88
N ASP A 166 4.29 5.93 -5.04
CA ASP A 166 3.71 4.64 -5.37
C ASP A 166 4.76 3.53 -5.22
N PRO A 167 4.68 2.68 -4.18
CA PRO A 167 5.61 1.57 -4.04
C PRO A 167 5.50 0.55 -5.17
N LEU A 168 4.32 0.30 -5.75
CA LEU A 168 4.13 -0.69 -6.83
C LEU A 168 4.70 -0.22 -8.17
N ALA A 169 4.96 1.08 -8.33
CA ALA A 169 5.62 1.61 -9.52
C ALA A 169 7.11 1.20 -9.60
N VAL A 170 7.70 0.80 -8.47
CA VAL A 170 9.17 0.66 -8.32
C VAL A 170 9.58 -0.61 -7.56
N LEU A 171 8.66 -1.26 -6.86
CA LEU A 171 8.87 -2.52 -6.16
C LEU A 171 7.87 -3.58 -6.62
N PRO A 172 8.30 -4.85 -6.73
CA PRO A 172 7.36 -5.94 -6.89
C PRO A 172 6.52 -6.10 -5.62
N LEU A 173 5.27 -6.56 -5.78
CA LEU A 173 4.30 -6.69 -4.68
C LEU A 173 4.85 -7.37 -3.41
N PRO A 174 5.57 -8.52 -3.47
CA PRO A 174 6.11 -9.18 -2.28
C PRO A 174 7.04 -8.30 -1.44
N LEU A 175 7.74 -7.36 -2.07
CA LEU A 175 8.64 -6.42 -1.40
C LEU A 175 7.95 -5.11 -0.98
N ALA A 176 6.79 -4.82 -1.57
CA ALA A 176 6.02 -3.60 -1.31
C ALA A 176 5.04 -3.76 -0.13
N VAL A 177 4.56 -4.97 0.15
CA VAL A 177 3.57 -5.20 1.23
C VAL A 177 4.14 -5.02 2.63
N HIS A 178 3.28 -4.63 3.56
CA HIS A 178 3.55 -4.59 4.99
C HIS A 178 2.70 -5.63 5.73
N GLY A 179 3.34 -6.72 6.14
CA GLY A 179 2.67 -7.79 6.88
C GLY A 179 1.76 -8.64 6.00
N ARG A 180 0.71 -9.19 6.62
CA ARG A 180 -0.26 -10.09 5.99
C ARG A 180 -1.67 -9.80 6.48
N VAL A 181 -2.68 -10.16 5.69
CA VAL A 181 -4.09 -10.12 6.10
C VAL A 181 -4.49 -11.49 6.63
N ALA A 182 -4.61 -11.63 7.94
CA ALA A 182 -4.95 -12.89 8.58
C ALA A 182 -5.87 -12.66 9.78
N ALA A 183 -6.71 -13.65 10.11
CA ALA A 183 -7.59 -13.60 11.27
C ALA A 183 -6.81 -13.28 12.57
N GLY A 184 -7.38 -12.40 13.38
CA GLY A 184 -6.74 -11.84 14.59
C GLY A 184 -5.71 -10.73 14.33
N GLY A 185 -5.28 -10.53 13.09
CA GLY A 185 -4.39 -9.44 12.70
C GLY A 185 -5.10 -8.09 12.64
N ARG A 186 -4.33 -7.00 12.67
CA ARG A 186 -4.85 -5.65 12.44
C ARG A 186 -5.37 -5.53 11.00
N ALA A 187 -6.52 -4.90 10.82
CA ALA A 187 -7.16 -4.71 9.52
C ALA A 187 -6.50 -3.55 8.76
N ASP A 188 -5.28 -3.79 8.30
CA ASP A 188 -4.46 -2.89 7.48
C ASP A 188 -4.29 -3.51 6.08
N PHE A 189 -5.08 -3.06 5.12
CA PHE A 189 -5.09 -3.61 3.75
C PHE A 189 -5.46 -2.57 2.71
N ALA A 190 -5.11 -2.85 1.45
CA ALA A 190 -5.44 -2.00 0.33
C ALA A 190 -6.05 -2.82 -0.82
N VAL A 191 -6.92 -2.17 -1.58
CA VAL A 191 -7.61 -2.75 -2.74
C VAL A 191 -7.16 -2.02 -3.98
N PHE A 192 -6.70 -2.73 -5.00
CA PHE A 192 -6.14 -2.19 -6.23
C PHE A 192 -6.98 -2.59 -7.44
N PRO A 193 -6.96 -1.80 -8.52
CA PRO A 193 -7.34 -2.30 -9.83
C PRO A 193 -6.43 -3.48 -10.19
N GLY A 194 -7.01 -4.56 -10.70
CA GLY A 194 -6.25 -5.71 -11.19
C GLY A 194 -5.88 -5.55 -12.65
N LEU A 195 -4.68 -6.00 -13.00
CA LEU A 195 -4.23 -6.17 -14.38
C LEU A 195 -4.16 -7.66 -14.71
N PRO A 196 -4.64 -8.08 -15.89
CA PRO A 196 -4.43 -9.44 -16.35
C PRO A 196 -2.93 -9.66 -16.58
N VAL A 197 -2.39 -10.73 -15.98
CA VAL A 197 -1.05 -11.23 -16.26
C VAL A 197 -1.11 -11.88 -17.63
N LEU A 198 -0.56 -11.20 -18.64
CA LEU A 198 -0.42 -11.76 -19.97
C LEU A 198 0.63 -12.89 -19.93
N SER A 199 0.16 -14.12 -19.80
CA SER A 199 0.96 -15.33 -20.01
C SER A 199 1.46 -15.35 -21.46
N GLY A 200 2.70 -14.89 -21.71
CA GLY A 200 3.29 -14.93 -23.06
C GLY A 200 4.48 -13.99 -23.35
N LEU A 201 4.84 -13.07 -22.45
CA LEU A 201 5.92 -12.11 -22.70
C LEU A 201 7.31 -12.59 -22.23
N SER A 202 7.54 -13.91 -22.19
CA SER A 202 8.85 -14.51 -21.88
C SER A 202 9.94 -14.21 -22.93
N GLY A 203 9.62 -13.47 -24.00
CA GLY A 203 10.52 -13.15 -25.12
C GLY A 203 10.94 -11.69 -25.26
N LEU A 204 10.50 -10.77 -24.39
CA LEU A 204 10.91 -9.36 -24.45
C LEU A 204 12.00 -9.07 -23.41
N SER A 205 13.22 -9.51 -23.69
CA SER A 205 14.45 -9.19 -22.92
C SER A 205 14.88 -7.71 -23.02
N GLY A 206 13.93 -6.78 -22.98
CA GLY A 206 14.16 -5.33 -23.05
C GLY A 206 13.35 -4.49 -22.07
N VAL A 207 12.39 -5.08 -21.35
CA VAL A 207 11.67 -4.39 -20.26
C VAL A 207 12.16 -4.93 -18.91
N SER A 208 13.30 -4.42 -18.46
CA SER A 208 13.83 -4.67 -17.11
C SER A 208 12.81 -4.21 -16.07
N GLY A 209 11.97 -5.12 -15.58
CA GLY A 209 10.98 -4.83 -14.53
C GLY A 209 9.88 -5.88 -14.33
N LEU A 210 9.64 -6.78 -15.29
CA LEU A 210 8.54 -7.78 -15.21
C LEU A 210 9.02 -9.24 -15.03
N SER A 211 10.33 -9.48 -15.03
CA SER A 211 10.89 -10.83 -14.84
C SER A 211 10.89 -11.19 -13.36
N GLY A 212 9.78 -11.75 -12.86
CA GLY A 212 9.76 -12.28 -11.49
C GLY A 212 8.45 -12.81 -10.93
N LEU A 213 7.37 -12.97 -11.68
CA LEU A 213 6.14 -13.59 -11.16
C LEU A 213 5.63 -14.69 -12.11
N ALA A 214 6.28 -15.84 -12.10
CA ALA A 214 5.57 -17.09 -12.30
C ALA A 214 4.92 -17.46 -10.96
N VAL A 215 3.79 -16.83 -10.64
CA VAL A 215 2.90 -17.35 -9.59
C VAL A 215 2.26 -18.60 -10.18
N GLY A 216 2.38 -19.72 -9.49
CA GLY A 216 1.84 -20.99 -9.93
C GLY A 216 0.34 -20.88 -10.23
N GLY A 217 -0.02 -21.26 -11.47
CA GLY A 217 -1.31 -21.84 -11.84
C GLY A 217 -2.58 -21.09 -11.43
N GLY A 218 -2.94 -20.06 -12.19
CA GLY A 218 -4.28 -19.49 -12.22
C GLY A 218 -4.20 -18.09 -12.82
N ASP A 219 -5.00 -17.82 -13.85
CA ASP A 219 -5.03 -16.56 -14.63
C ASP A 219 -4.69 -15.34 -13.77
N GLY A 220 -3.41 -14.94 -13.81
CA GLY A 220 -2.85 -14.09 -12.79
C GLY A 220 -3.48 -12.71 -12.86
N VAL A 221 -4.00 -12.20 -11.76
CA VAL A 221 -4.36 -10.78 -11.66
C VAL A 221 -3.46 -10.17 -10.61
N LEU A 222 -2.67 -9.18 -11.01
CA LEU A 222 -1.77 -8.46 -10.10
C LEU A 222 -2.32 -7.06 -9.84
N PRO A 223 -2.06 -6.50 -8.63
CA PRO A 223 -2.43 -5.12 -8.35
C PRO A 223 -1.66 -4.17 -9.27
N ALA A 224 -2.37 -3.23 -9.88
CA ALA A 224 -1.79 -2.20 -10.73
C ALA A 224 -1.08 -1.12 -9.91
N ALA A 225 0.05 -0.62 -10.43
CA ALA A 225 0.54 0.70 -10.05
C ALA A 225 -0.41 1.81 -10.58
N GLY A 226 -0.26 3.03 -10.08
CA GLY A 226 -1.11 4.18 -10.41
C GLY A 226 -2.23 4.45 -9.41
N GLY A 227 -2.10 3.91 -8.19
CA GLY A 227 -3.01 4.15 -7.07
C GLY A 227 -4.02 3.04 -6.79
N CYS A 228 -4.56 3.05 -5.58
CA CYS A 228 -5.51 2.07 -5.09
C CYS A 228 -6.97 2.52 -5.31
N LEU A 229 -7.91 1.57 -5.21
CA LEU A 229 -9.34 1.84 -5.09
C LEU A 229 -9.72 2.21 -3.65
N ALA A 230 -9.03 1.61 -2.67
CA ALA A 230 -9.29 1.83 -1.27
C ALA A 230 -8.10 1.47 -0.38
N THR A 231 -8.00 2.18 0.75
CA THR A 231 -7.07 1.86 1.84
C THR A 231 -7.85 1.76 3.14
N VAL A 232 -7.65 0.66 3.84
CA VAL A 232 -8.22 0.37 5.15
C VAL A 232 -7.09 0.31 6.17
N LEU A 233 -7.27 1.04 7.27
CA LEU A 233 -6.28 1.17 8.35
C LEU A 233 -6.99 1.00 9.69
N GLY A 234 -6.60 -0.01 10.46
CA GLY A 234 -7.28 -0.41 11.69
C GLY A 234 -8.78 -0.62 11.46
N GLY A 235 -9.15 -1.23 10.33
CA GLY A 235 -10.55 -1.51 9.95
C GLY A 235 -11.37 -0.29 9.52
N ARG A 236 -10.77 0.89 9.45
CA ARG A 236 -11.42 2.12 8.95
C ARG A 236 -11.05 2.35 7.49
N LEU A 237 -12.05 2.60 6.65
CA LEU A 237 -11.84 3.01 5.26
C LEU A 237 -11.35 4.47 5.24
N VAL A 238 -10.02 4.65 5.15
CA VAL A 238 -9.36 5.98 5.22
C VAL A 238 -9.15 6.61 3.85
N TYR A 239 -9.16 5.81 2.79
CA TYR A 239 -9.15 6.30 1.41
C TYR A 239 -10.11 5.48 0.56
N ARG A 240 -10.80 6.16 -0.36
CA ARG A 240 -11.61 5.55 -1.42
C ARG A 240 -11.50 6.40 -2.67
N ARG A 241 -11.07 5.80 -3.77
CA ARG A 241 -11.09 6.43 -5.10
C ARG A 241 -12.55 6.63 -5.52
N ARG A 242 -12.86 7.83 -6.00
CA ARG A 242 -14.20 8.19 -6.48
C ARG A 242 -14.40 7.68 -7.90
#